data_AF-A0A2V6MUL7-F1
#
_entry.id   AF-A0A2V6MUL7-F1
#
_cell.length_a   1.000
_cell.length_b   1.000
_cell.length_c   1.000
_cell.angle_alpha   90.00
_cell.angle_beta   90.00
_cell.angle_gamma   90.00
#
_symmetry.space_group_name_H-M   'P 1'
#
loop_
_entity.id
_entity.type
_entity.pdbx_description
1 polymer ?
#
loop_
_entity_poly.entity_id
_entity_poly.type
_entity_poly.pdbx_seq_one_letter_code
_entity_poly.pdbx_strand_id
1 'polypeptide(L)'
;SQNILVRNGQAYLIDFQGMRPGLAQYDLASLLYDPYVELTQAEHDELLEYYCSEKPSPDFLETLRLCAMQRLMQALGAYGFLGLVKNYKHFLQHIPRAVQSLREVVGKIDGLELFDKFLAELP
;
A
#
# COMPACT_ATOMS: atom_id res chain seq x y z
N SER A 1 7.09 -3.93 -5.53
CA SER A 1 7.28 -5.10 -4.66
C SER A 1 8.67 -5.67 -4.82
N GLN A 2 9.39 -5.84 -3.71
CA GLN A 2 10.68 -6.56 -3.69
C GLN A 2 10.51 -8.09 -3.57
N ASN A 3 9.27 -8.57 -3.36
CA ASN A 3 8.98 -9.98 -3.10
C ASN A 3 8.40 -10.72 -4.34
N ILE A 4 8.45 -10.09 -5.51
CA ILE A 4 8.01 -10.67 -6.79
C ILE A 4 9.20 -10.68 -7.74
N LEU A 5 9.56 -11.86 -8.25
CA LEU A 5 10.59 -12.04 -9.26
C LEU A 5 9.94 -12.39 -10.60
N VAL A 6 10.27 -11.65 -11.66
CA VAL A 6 9.80 -11.96 -13.02
C VAL A 6 10.91 -12.66 -13.79
N ARG A 7 10.65 -13.88 -14.25
CA ARG A 7 11.60 -14.66 -15.06
C ARG A 7 10.85 -15.40 -16.17
N ASN A 8 11.31 -15.25 -17.40
CA ASN A 8 10.71 -15.88 -18.59
C ASN A 8 9.19 -15.61 -18.73
N GLY A 9 8.75 -14.39 -18.41
CA GLY A 9 7.34 -14.01 -18.46
C GLY A 9 6.47 -14.58 -17.33
N GLN A 10 7.08 -15.24 -16.34
CA GLN A 10 6.37 -15.77 -15.16
C GLN A 10 6.77 -15.04 -13.90
N ALA A 11 5.79 -14.80 -13.02
CA ALA A 11 5.99 -14.20 -11.71
C ALA A 11 6.17 -15.28 -10.65
N TYR A 12 7.16 -15.09 -9.77
CA TYR A 12 7.46 -15.96 -8.64
C TYR A 12 7.43 -15.14 -7.35
N LEU A 13 6.70 -15.63 -6.35
CA LEU A 13 6.64 -15.04 -5.02
C LEU A 13 7.74 -15.64 -4.13
N ILE A 14 8.41 -14.78 -3.36
CA ILE A 14 9.43 -15.18 -2.37
C ILE A 14 9.05 -14.62 -0.98
N ASP A 15 9.82 -15.00 0.06
CA ASP A 15 9.67 -14.47 1.41
C ASP A 15 8.31 -14.80 2.10
N PHE A 16 7.74 -15.97 1.77
CA PHE A 16 6.41 -16.40 2.25
C PHE A 16 6.40 -17.14 3.60
N GLN A 17 7.56 -17.35 4.25
CA GLN A 17 7.63 -18.06 5.54
C GLN A 17 6.90 -17.34 6.70
N GLY A 18 6.61 -16.04 6.53
CA GLY A 18 5.86 -15.23 7.49
C GLY A 18 4.35 -15.09 7.18
N MET A 19 3.82 -15.78 6.15
CA MET A 19 2.43 -15.62 5.73
C MET A 19 1.44 -15.95 6.85
N ARG A 20 0.33 -15.21 6.87
CA ARG A 20 -0.79 -15.38 7.81
C ARG A 20 -2.11 -15.41 7.03
N PRO A 21 -3.15 -16.10 7.54
CA PRO A 21 -4.50 -15.92 7.03
C PRO A 21 -4.91 -14.45 7.11
N GLY A 22 -5.54 -13.93 6.07
CA GLY A 22 -5.91 -12.52 5.97
C GLY A 22 -6.84 -12.25 4.79
N LEU A 23 -7.17 -10.97 4.62
CA LEU A 23 -8.00 -10.50 3.53
C LEU A 23 -7.19 -10.46 2.23
N ALA A 24 -7.77 -10.93 1.13
CA ALA A 24 -7.13 -10.86 -0.19
C ALA A 24 -6.83 -9.41 -0.61
N GLN A 25 -7.68 -8.48 -0.17
CA GLN A 25 -7.49 -7.04 -0.30
C GLN A 25 -6.20 -6.53 0.36
N TYR A 26 -5.74 -7.18 1.44
CA TYR A 26 -4.49 -6.82 2.09
C TYR A 26 -3.29 -7.13 1.18
N ASP A 27 -3.32 -8.30 0.54
CA ASP A 27 -2.28 -8.70 -0.41
C ASP A 27 -2.30 -7.79 -1.64
N LEU A 28 -3.48 -7.45 -2.18
CA LEU A 28 -3.59 -6.50 -3.29
C LEU A 28 -3.12 -5.09 -2.90
N ALA A 29 -3.51 -4.60 -1.72
CA ALA A 29 -3.04 -3.33 -1.19
C ALA A 29 -1.51 -3.30 -1.05
N SER A 30 -0.88 -4.46 -0.79
CA SER A 30 0.58 -4.59 -0.81
C SER A 30 1.25 -4.08 -2.04
N LEU A 31 0.61 -4.38 -3.15
CA LEU A 31 1.21 -4.33 -4.46
C LEU A 31 0.93 -2.98 -5.08
N LEU A 32 -0.34 -2.55 -4.97
CA LEU A 32 -0.82 -1.30 -5.56
C LEU A 32 -0.31 -0.05 -4.82
N TYR A 33 -0.18 -0.12 -3.49
CA TYR A 33 0.22 1.02 -2.65
C TYR A 33 1.65 0.88 -2.09
N ASP A 34 2.51 0.11 -2.75
CA ASP A 34 3.90 -0.09 -2.34
C ASP A 34 4.71 1.23 -2.48
N PRO A 35 5.24 1.83 -1.39
CA PRO A 35 6.02 3.07 -1.49
C PRO A 35 7.38 2.89 -2.19
N TYR A 36 7.80 1.66 -2.49
CA TYR A 36 9.01 1.37 -3.26
C TYR A 36 8.83 1.47 -4.76
N VAL A 37 7.59 1.47 -5.28
CA VAL A 37 7.32 1.42 -6.71
C VAL A 37 6.45 2.59 -7.12
N GLU A 38 6.80 3.19 -8.26
CA GLU A 38 5.99 4.23 -8.89
C GLU A 38 5.07 3.62 -9.95
N LEU A 39 3.83 3.33 -9.55
CA LEU A 39 2.75 3.04 -10.50
C LEU A 39 2.07 4.35 -10.88
N THR A 40 1.83 4.53 -12.18
CA THR A 40 0.93 5.56 -12.68
C THR A 40 -0.51 5.22 -12.28
N GLN A 41 -1.40 6.23 -12.25
CA GLN A 41 -2.82 6.00 -11.98
C GLN A 41 -3.44 5.01 -12.98
N ALA A 42 -3.02 5.07 -14.26
CA ALA A 42 -3.48 4.15 -15.29
C ALA A 42 -3.06 2.70 -15.01
N GLU A 43 -1.80 2.45 -14.64
CA GLU A 43 -1.32 1.11 -14.27
C GLU A 43 -2.01 0.60 -12.99
N HIS A 44 -2.21 1.48 -12.01
CA HIS A 44 -2.93 1.13 -10.79
C HIS A 44 -4.36 0.68 -11.11
N ASP A 45 -5.07 1.45 -11.94
CA ASP A 45 -6.46 1.16 -12.31
C ASP A 45 -6.57 -0.10 -13.18
N GLU A 46 -5.64 -0.30 -14.12
CA GLU A 46 -5.56 -1.53 -14.92
C GLU A 46 -5.38 -2.78 -14.05
N LEU A 47 -4.43 -2.74 -13.10
CA LEU A 47 -4.18 -3.86 -12.19
C LEU A 47 -5.36 -4.12 -11.24
N LEU A 48 -6.00 -3.05 -10.76
CA LEU A 48 -7.19 -3.15 -9.93
C LEU A 48 -8.36 -3.75 -10.72
N GLU A 49 -8.60 -3.26 -11.94
CA GLU A 49 -9.65 -3.78 -12.83
C GLU A 49 -9.41 -5.25 -13.17
N TYR A 50 -8.17 -5.62 -13.50
CA TYR A 50 -7.78 -7.01 -13.76
C TYR A 50 -8.10 -7.92 -12.57
N TYR A 51 -7.69 -7.52 -11.36
CA TYR A 51 -7.96 -8.30 -10.16
C TYR A 51 -9.45 -8.40 -9.84
N CYS A 52 -10.17 -7.30 -10.04
CA CYS A 52 -11.61 -7.21 -9.77
C CYS A 52 -12.45 -7.92 -10.83
N SER A 53 -11.94 -8.15 -12.04
CA SER A 53 -12.72 -8.70 -13.18
C SER A 53 -13.44 -10.02 -12.87
N GLU A 54 -12.97 -10.80 -11.88
CA GLU A 54 -13.56 -12.08 -11.49
C GLU A 54 -14.67 -12.01 -10.41
N LYS A 55 -14.95 -10.82 -9.84
CA LYS A 55 -16.10 -10.38 -8.99
C LYS A 55 -15.61 -9.57 -7.77
N PRO A 56 -15.69 -8.23 -7.77
CA PRO A 56 -15.58 -7.49 -6.53
C PRO A 56 -16.99 -7.44 -5.90
N SER A 57 -17.12 -7.87 -4.64
CA SER A 57 -18.33 -7.50 -3.88
C SER A 57 -18.40 -5.97 -3.79
N PRO A 58 -19.59 -5.37 -3.59
CA PRO A 58 -19.72 -3.92 -3.36
C PRO A 58 -18.74 -3.40 -2.29
N ASP A 59 -18.49 -4.21 -1.27
CA ASP A 59 -17.63 -3.88 -0.12
C ASP A 59 -16.13 -4.08 -0.40
N PHE A 60 -15.75 -4.65 -1.57
CA PHE A 60 -14.37 -4.99 -1.89
C PHE A 60 -13.48 -3.75 -1.91
N LEU A 61 -13.93 -2.68 -2.57
CA LEU A 61 -13.15 -1.45 -2.70
C LEU A 61 -13.01 -0.72 -1.36
N GLU A 62 -14.05 -0.73 -0.54
CA GLU A 62 -13.98 -0.16 0.81
C GLU A 62 -12.99 -0.94 1.68
N THR A 63 -13.10 -2.27 1.67
CA THR A 63 -12.16 -3.16 2.37
C THR A 63 -10.72 -2.96 1.89
N LEU A 64 -10.52 -2.81 0.58
CA LEU A 64 -9.22 -2.51 -0.02
C LEU A 64 -8.62 -1.21 0.49
N ARG A 65 -9.42 -0.13 0.54
CA ARG A 65 -8.98 1.17 1.07
C ARG A 65 -8.60 1.07 2.54
N LEU A 66 -9.39 0.36 3.35
CA LEU A 66 -9.06 0.13 4.77
C LEU A 66 -7.75 -0.67 4.94
N CYS A 67 -7.54 -1.72 4.15
CA CYS A 67 -6.29 -2.47 4.13
C CYS A 67 -5.10 -1.61 3.67
N ALA A 68 -5.27 -0.80 2.63
CA ALA A 68 -4.24 0.11 2.12
C ALA A 68 -3.84 1.14 3.17
N MET A 69 -4.82 1.78 3.82
CA MET A 69 -4.60 2.70 4.94
C MET A 69 -3.76 2.03 6.04
N GLN A 70 -4.20 0.87 6.52
CA GLN A 70 -3.49 0.12 7.57
C GLN A 70 -2.04 -0.19 7.16
N ARG A 71 -1.84 -0.65 5.92
CA ARG A 71 -0.51 -1.04 5.43
C ARG A 71 0.42 0.16 5.30
N LEU A 72 -0.07 1.28 4.79
CA LEU A 72 0.71 2.52 4.64
C LEU A 72 1.10 3.07 6.02
N MET A 73 0.19 3.04 7.01
CA MET A 73 0.51 3.41 8.39
C MET A 73 1.60 2.51 8.99
N GLN A 74 1.52 1.19 8.75
CA GLN A 74 2.55 0.24 9.18
C GLN A 74 3.90 0.50 8.51
N ALA A 75 3.91 0.79 7.20
CA ALA A 75 5.10 1.12 6.45
C ALA A 75 5.76 2.40 6.97
N LEU A 76 4.98 3.46 7.20
CA LEU A 76 5.46 4.72 7.79
C LEU A 76 6.11 4.49 9.16
N GLY A 77 5.47 3.70 10.04
CA GLY A 77 6.04 3.32 11.33
C GLY A 77 7.37 2.57 11.18
N ALA A 78 7.43 1.62 10.24
CA ALA A 78 8.66 0.88 9.94
C ALA A 78 9.77 1.77 9.40
N TYR A 79 9.48 2.68 8.46
CA TYR A 79 10.46 3.61 7.88
C TYR A 79 11.00 4.58 8.94
N GLY A 80 10.14 5.11 9.81
CA GLY A 80 10.54 5.92 10.95
C GLY A 80 11.48 5.16 11.89
N PHE A 81 11.11 3.93 12.28
CA PHE A 81 11.97 3.10 13.14
C PHE A 81 13.31 2.75 12.48
N LEU A 82 13.30 2.29 11.23
CA LEU A 82 14.50 1.89 10.50
C LEU A 82 15.43 3.09 10.27
N GLY A 83 14.89 4.24 9.89
CA GLY A 83 15.67 5.45 9.60
C GLY A 83 16.17 6.19 10.84
N LEU A 84 15.37 6.28 11.90
CA LEU A 84 15.70 7.05 13.10
C LEU A 84 16.37 6.21 14.19
N VAL A 85 15.95 4.95 14.38
CA VAL A 85 16.47 4.07 15.46
C VAL A 85 17.57 3.14 14.94
N LYS A 86 17.38 2.53 13.77
CA LYS A 86 18.38 1.61 13.16
C LYS A 86 19.38 2.30 12.23
N ASN A 87 19.25 3.62 12.05
CA ASN A 87 20.13 4.47 11.25
C ASN A 87 20.21 4.14 9.74
N TYR A 88 19.21 3.43 9.21
CA TYR A 88 19.09 3.15 7.78
C TYR A 88 18.39 4.32 7.05
N LYS A 89 19.13 5.42 6.85
CA LYS A 89 18.57 6.69 6.36
C LYS A 89 17.85 6.62 5.02
N HIS A 90 18.19 5.66 4.16
CA HIS A 90 17.53 5.48 2.87
C HIS A 90 16.02 5.19 3.01
N PHE A 91 15.55 4.59 4.12
CA PHE A 91 14.10 4.38 4.30
C PHE A 91 13.32 5.69 4.47
N LEU A 92 13.96 6.77 4.94
CA LEU A 92 13.30 8.05 5.14
C LEU A 92 12.85 8.69 3.82
N GLN A 93 13.50 8.36 2.70
CA GLN A 93 13.15 8.90 1.38
C GLN A 93 11.76 8.42 0.90
N HIS A 94 11.25 7.30 1.44
CA HIS A 94 9.95 6.75 1.07
C HIS A 94 8.79 7.35 1.88
N ILE A 95 9.08 8.11 2.94
CA ILE A 95 8.05 8.70 3.82
C ILE A 95 7.13 9.67 3.07
N PRO A 96 7.63 10.67 2.28
CA PRO A 96 6.73 11.61 1.60
C PRO A 96 5.73 10.91 0.67
N ARG A 97 6.21 9.94 -0.11
CA ARG A 97 5.38 9.13 -1.01
C ARG A 97 4.34 8.29 -0.26
N ALA A 98 4.75 7.67 0.85
CA ALA A 98 3.83 6.89 1.68
C ALA A 98 2.76 7.76 2.35
N VAL A 99 3.10 8.98 2.81
CA VAL A 99 2.14 9.95 3.35
C VAL A 99 1.16 10.41 2.26
N GLN A 100 1.66 10.75 1.07
CA GLN A 100 0.80 11.13 -0.06
C GLN A 100 -0.19 10.01 -0.40
N SER A 101 0.29 8.78 -0.56
CA SER A 101 -0.56 7.62 -0.84
C SER A 101 -1.60 7.40 0.27
N LEU A 102 -1.21 7.60 1.54
CA LEU A 102 -2.10 7.46 2.69
C LEU A 102 -3.21 8.51 2.63
N ARG A 103 -2.89 9.75 2.30
CA ARG A 103 -3.87 10.83 2.14
C ARG A 103 -4.85 10.54 1.01
N GLU A 104 -4.36 10.09 -0.15
CA GLU A 104 -5.21 9.72 -1.29
C GLU A 104 -6.18 8.57 -0.97
N VAL A 105 -5.76 7.61 -0.14
CA VAL A 105 -6.60 6.51 0.34
C VAL A 105 -7.62 7.00 1.37
N VAL A 106 -7.17 7.74 2.39
CA VAL A 106 -8.02 8.24 3.48
C VAL A 106 -9.10 9.18 2.97
N GLY A 107 -8.80 10.05 2.00
CA GLY A 107 -9.79 10.95 1.38
C GLY A 107 -10.91 10.22 0.61
N LYS A 108 -10.83 8.90 0.43
CA LYS A 108 -11.84 8.04 -0.21
C LYS A 108 -12.58 7.14 0.77
N ILE A 109 -12.38 7.34 2.08
CA ILE A 109 -13.04 6.60 3.15
C ILE A 109 -13.91 7.57 3.95
N ASP A 110 -15.21 7.27 4.03
CA ASP A 110 -16.17 8.09 4.77
C ASP A 110 -15.89 8.05 6.29
N GLY A 111 -16.07 9.17 6.98
CA GLY A 111 -15.92 9.26 8.44
C GLY A 111 -14.49 9.44 8.96
N LEU A 112 -13.52 9.69 8.07
CA LEU A 112 -12.11 9.97 8.41
C LEU A 112 -11.68 11.41 8.14
N GLU A 113 -12.60 12.36 8.12
CA GLU A 113 -12.34 13.76 7.71
C GLU A 113 -11.33 14.46 8.64
N LEU A 114 -11.34 14.13 9.94
CA LEU A 114 -10.34 14.65 10.88
C LEU A 114 -8.94 14.10 10.58
N PHE A 115 -8.85 12.83 10.17
CA PHE A 115 -7.58 12.21 9.85
C PHE A 115 -7.02 12.72 8.51
N ASP A 116 -7.88 12.90 7.51
CA ASP A 116 -7.50 13.53 6.23
C ASP A 116 -6.95 14.95 6.46
N LYS A 117 -7.62 15.75 7.29
CA LYS A 117 -7.13 17.10 7.68
C LYS A 117 -5.77 17.04 8.36
N PHE A 118 -5.58 16.11 9.31
CA PHE A 118 -4.28 15.93 9.96
C PHE A 118 -3.18 15.57 8.95
N LEU A 119 -3.44 14.66 8.02
CA LEU A 119 -2.48 14.28 6.98
C LEU A 119 -2.17 15.44 6.02
N ALA A 120 -3.13 16.35 5.80
CA ALA A 120 -2.93 17.54 4.98
C ALA A 120 -2.00 18.59 5.61
N GLU A 121 -1.83 18.57 6.93
CA GLU A 121 -0.94 19.47 7.68
C GLU A 121 0.49 18.94 7.80
N LEU A 122 0.73 17.68 7.42
CA LEU A 122 2.07 17.11 7.41
C LEU A 122 2.93 17.76 6.31
N PRO A 123 4.21 18.06 6.60
CA PRO A 123 5.13 18.70 5.67
C PRO A 123 5.51 17.83 4.47
#